data_AF-A0A9D8PDY3-F1
#
_entry.id   AF-A0A9D8PDY3-F1
#
_cell.length_a   1.000
_cell.length_b   1.000
_cell.length_c   1.000
_cell.angle_alpha   90.00
_cell.angle_beta   90.00
_cell.angle_gamma   90.00
#
_symmetry.space_group_name_H-M   'P 1'
#
loop_
_entity.id
_entity.type
_entity.pdbx_description
1 polymer ?
#
loop_
_entity_poly.entity_id
_entity_poly.type
_entity_poly.pdbx_seq_one_letter_code
_entity_poly.pdbx_strand_id
1 'polypeptide(L)' 'MWPEDKIFERGVRDDSLAQLVRRLREKIEPDPASPKFIHTVPGRGYRFLSP' A
#
# COMPACT_ATOMS: atom_id res chain seq x y z
N MET A 1 2.82 -9.60 10.86
CA MET A 1 2.92 -8.32 11.59
C MET A 1 1.66 -7.56 11.25
N TRP A 2 0.83 -7.10 12.16
CA TRP A 2 1.10 -6.09 13.19
C TRP A 2 0.50 -6.47 14.54
N PRO A 3 1.23 -6.24 15.65
CA PRO A 3 0.58 -5.41 16.68
C PRO A 3 1.45 -4.30 17.34
N GLU A 4 2.80 -4.30 17.29
CA GLU A 4 3.58 -3.27 18.03
C GLU A 4 4.76 -2.62 17.30
N ASP A 5 5.26 -3.16 16.19
CA ASP A 5 6.62 -2.81 15.77
C ASP A 5 6.72 -2.55 14.27
N LYS A 6 7.06 -1.32 13.91
CA LYS A 6 8.44 -0.93 13.57
C LYS A 6 8.36 0.42 12.86
N ILE A 7 8.77 1.42 13.62
CA ILE A 7 9.35 2.70 13.20
C ILE A 7 9.40 2.83 11.68
N PHE A 8 8.55 3.69 11.12
CA PHE A 8 8.65 4.15 9.75
C PHE A 8 10.09 4.66 9.54
N GLU A 9 10.93 3.85 8.91
CA GLU A 9 12.29 4.22 8.56
C GLU A 9 12.20 5.50 7.71
N ARG A 10 12.58 6.63 8.33
CA ARG A 10 12.74 7.92 7.66
C ARG A 10 13.64 7.71 6.44
N GLY A 11 13.06 7.73 5.24
CA GLY A 11 13.90 7.71 4.03
C GLY A 11 13.19 7.52 2.71
N VAL A 12 12.11 6.73 2.65
CA VAL A 12 11.31 6.66 1.43
C VAL A 12 10.31 7.80 1.48
N ARG A 13 10.50 8.83 0.65
CA ARG A 13 9.51 9.89 0.51
C ARG A 13 8.15 9.25 0.18
N ASP A 14 7.10 9.69 0.87
CA ASP A 14 5.74 9.15 0.73
C ASP A 14 5.26 9.14 -0.73
N ASP A 15 5.75 10.10 -1.55
CA ASP A 15 5.47 10.20 -2.98
C ASP A 15 5.93 8.97 -3.80
N SER A 16 7.05 8.38 -3.42
CA SER A 16 7.72 7.30 -4.14
C SER A 16 7.04 5.98 -3.82
N LEU A 17 6.64 5.78 -2.56
CA LEU A 17 5.83 4.65 -2.15
C LEU A 17 4.45 4.69 -2.80
N ALA A 18 3.78 5.85 -2.80
CA ALA A 18 2.48 6.02 -3.44
C ALA A 18 2.53 5.69 -4.94
N GLN A 19 3.59 6.13 -5.64
CA GLN A 19 3.79 5.79 -7.06
C GLN A 19 4.02 4.29 -7.28
N LEU A 20 4.79 3.62 -6.43
CA LEU A 20 5.00 2.17 -6.53
C LEU A 20 3.69 1.41 -6.30
N VAL A 21 2.91 1.81 -5.29
CA VAL A 21 1.60 1.22 -5.01
C VAL A 21 0.64 1.42 -6.18
N ARG A 22 0.62 2.61 -6.78
CA ARG A 22 -0.18 2.88 -7.99
C ARG A 22 0.20 1.94 -9.13
N ARG A 23 1.49 1.85 -9.47
CA ARG A 23 1.99 0.97 -10.54
C ARG A 23 1.70 -0.50 -10.26
N LEU A 24 1.70 -0.90 -8.99
CA LEU A 24 1.38 -2.27 -8.60
C LEU A 24 -0.12 -2.55 -8.78
N ARG A 25 -1.00 -1.63 -8.37
CA ARG A 25 -2.45 -1.73 -8.61
C ARG A 25 -2.77 -1.84 -10.09
N GLU A 26 -2.11 -1.06 -10.94
CA GLU A 26 -2.23 -1.12 -12.41
C GLU A 26 -1.90 -2.53 -12.99
N LYS A 27 -1.08 -3.32 -12.29
CA LYS A 27 -0.66 -4.65 -12.76
C LYS A 27 -1.49 -5.80 -12.22
N ILE A 28 -1.99 -5.69 -10.98
CA ILE A 28 -2.61 -6.82 -10.28
C ILE A 28 -4.10 -6.67 -10.03
N GLU A 29 -4.61 -5.43 -10.00
CA GLU A 29 -6.03 -5.19 -9.76
C GLU A 29 -6.82 -5.34 -11.06
N PRO A 30 -8.00 -5.98 -11.05
CA PRO A 30 -8.89 -5.99 -12.20
C PRO A 30 -9.34 -4.58 -12.62
N ASP A 31 -9.53 -3.68 -11.64
CA ASP A 31 -9.77 -2.26 -11.81
C ASP A 31 -8.91 -1.48 -10.80
N PRO A 32 -7.87 -0.74 -11.24
CA PRO A 32 -7.00 0.03 -10.35
C PRO A 32 -7.73 1.14 -9.58
N ALA A 33 -8.87 1.63 -10.08
CA ALA A 33 -9.70 2.62 -9.39
C ALA A 33 -10.57 2.00 -8.28
N SER A 34 -10.77 0.68 -8.32
CA SER A 34 -11.53 -0.11 -7.35
C SER A 34 -10.68 -1.29 -6.83
N PRO A 35 -9.62 -1.00 -6.03
CA PRO A 35 -8.65 -2.01 -5.65
C PRO A 35 -9.24 -3.05 -4.69
N LYS A 36 -9.04 -4.33 -5.02
CA LYS A 36 -9.47 -5.49 -4.25
C LYS A 36 -8.35 -6.04 -3.38
N PHE A 37 -7.10 -6.00 -3.86
CA PHE A 37 -5.96 -6.58 -3.18
C PHE A 37 -5.21 -5.58 -2.29
N ILE A 38 -4.94 -4.36 -2.77
CA ILE A 38 -4.16 -3.37 -2.02
C ILE A 38 -5.07 -2.24 -1.52
N HIS A 39 -5.32 -2.20 -0.22
CA HIS A 39 -6.17 -1.21 0.44
C HIS A 39 -5.35 -0.12 1.11
N THR A 40 -5.76 1.14 0.97
CA THR A 40 -5.17 2.25 1.72
C THR A 40 -5.80 2.30 3.11
N VAL A 41 -4.97 2.29 4.16
CA VAL A 41 -5.40 2.46 5.56
C VAL A 41 -4.89 3.81 6.05
N PRO A 42 -5.78 4.82 6.19
CA PRO A 42 -5.40 6.17 6.61
C PRO A 42 -4.57 6.17 7.90
N GLY A 43 -3.47 6.93 7.90
CA GLY A 43 -2.55 7.02 9.04
C GLY A 43 -1.72 5.76 9.32
N ARG A 44 -1.84 4.71 8.50
CA ARG A 44 -1.13 3.43 8.69
C ARG A 44 -0.41 2.92 7.44
N GLY A 45 -0.81 3.37 6.24
CA GLY A 45 -0.18 2.99 4.98
C GLY A 45 -1.08 2.08 4.14
N TYR A 46 -0.56 0.93 3.71
CA TYR A 46 -1.26 0.02 2.80
C TYR A 46 -1.38 -1.39 3.40
N ARG A 47 -2.48 -2.07 3.09
CA ARG A 47 -2.76 -3.44 3.49
C ARG A 47 -3.00 -4.30 2.25
N PHE A 48 -2.35 -5.46 2.20
CA PHE A 48 -2.62 -6.48 1.20
C PHE A 48 -3.67 -7.46 1.72
N LEU A 49 -4.68 -7.76 0.90
CA LEU A 49 -5.71 -8.75 1.12
C LEU A 49 -5.66 -9.74 -0.06
N SER A 50 -5.38 -11.00 0.25
CA SER A 50 -5.61 -12.10 -0.69
C SER A 50 -6.99 -12.68 -0.42
N PRO A 51 -7.72 -13.18 -1.43
CA PRO A 51 -8.75 -14.19 -1.19
C PRO A 51 -8.17 -15.40 -0.45
#